data_AF-A0A7C1RHV3-F1
#
_entry.id   AF-A0A7C1RHV3-F1
#
_cell.length_a   1.000
_cell.length_b   1.000
_cell.length_c   1.000
_cell.angle_alpha   90.00
_cell.angle_beta   90.00
_cell.angle_gamma   90.00
#
_symmetry.space_group_name_H-M   'P 1'
#
loop_
_entity.id
_entity.type
_entity.pdbx_description
1 polymer ?
#
loop_
_entity_poly.entity_id
_entity_poly.type
_entity_poly.pdbx_seq_one_letter_code
_entity_poly.pdbx_strand_id
1 'polypeptide(L)'
;VFIDAVRQGRGDRLKDDPSLFTGLVWVGQEAIDKGLADRIGSVQSVARELANNGNQVNYSIRQPRIIDWFTGSAASVIQNLVSSDMRLSLK
;
A
#
# COMPACT_ATOMS: atom_id res chain seq x y z
N VAL A 1 20.00 1.69 -17.42
CA VAL A 1 19.02 1.04 -16.50
C VAL A 1 17.85 1.95 -16.16
N PHE A 2 18.02 3.13 -15.53
CA PHE A 2 16.87 4.01 -15.24
C PHE A 2 16.24 4.61 -16.51
N ILE A 3 17.01 5.38 -17.28
CA ILE A 3 16.52 6.08 -18.48
C ILE A 3 15.92 5.09 -19.49
N ASP A 4 16.59 3.97 -19.73
CA ASP A 4 16.12 2.94 -20.66
C ASP A 4 14.80 2.31 -20.21
N ALA A 5 14.64 2.04 -18.91
CA ALA A 5 13.40 1.51 -18.35
C ALA A 5 12.24 2.52 -18.49
N VAL A 6 12.50 3.81 -18.29
CA VAL A 6 11.49 4.87 -18.50
C VAL A 6 11.09 4.94 -19.97
N ARG A 7 12.06 4.94 -20.89
CA ARG A 7 11.78 4.96 -22.34
C ARG A 7 10.97 3.73 -22.77
N GLN A 8 11.36 2.54 -22.32
CA GLN A 8 10.65 1.31 -22.63
C GLN A 8 9.25 1.26 -22.02
N GLY A 9 9.09 1.67 -20.76
CA GLY A 9 7.81 1.61 -20.05
C GLY A 9 6.78 2.62 -20.57
N ARG A 10 7.22 3.81 -21.00
CA ARG A 10 6.32 4.85 -21.53
C ARG A 10 6.11 4.73 -23.05
N GLY A 11 7.10 4.23 -23.78
CA GLY A 11 7.04 4.06 -25.24
C GLY A 11 6.65 5.37 -25.93
N ASP A 12 5.70 5.29 -26.86
CA ASP A 12 5.24 6.42 -27.68
C ASP A 12 4.57 7.56 -26.88
N ARG A 13 4.23 7.33 -25.60
CA ARG A 13 3.68 8.38 -24.75
C ARG A 13 4.75 9.39 -24.33
N LEU A 14 6.00 8.95 -24.18
CA LEU A 14 7.08 9.81 -23.71
C LEU A 14 7.45 10.81 -24.80
N LYS A 15 7.48 12.10 -24.45
CA LYS A 15 7.89 13.14 -25.39
C LYS A 15 9.40 13.14 -25.59
N ASP A 16 9.84 13.56 -26.77
CA ASP A 16 11.24 13.85 -27.00
C ASP A 16 11.53 15.27 -26.52
N ASP A 17 11.99 15.38 -25.27
CA ASP A 17 12.29 16.65 -24.61
C ASP A 17 13.65 16.55 -23.92
N PRO A 18 14.62 17.43 -24.26
CA PRO A 18 15.96 17.44 -23.67
C PRO A 18 15.99 17.59 -22.14
N SER A 19 14.94 18.15 -21.54
CA SER A 19 14.85 18.44 -20.11
C SER A 19 14.49 17.20 -19.26
N LEU A 20 14.01 16.11 -19.84
CA LEU A 20 13.44 14.95 -19.14
C LEU A 20 14.39 14.24 -18.16
N PHE A 21 15.69 14.22 -18.45
CA PHE A 21 16.68 13.46 -17.69
C PHE A 21 17.75 14.34 -17.06
N THR A 22 17.38 15.58 -16.74
CA THR A 22 18.27 16.58 -16.15
C THR A 22 18.23 16.64 -14.62
N GLY A 23 17.27 15.91 -14.00
CA GLY A 23 17.00 15.99 -12.57
C GLY A 23 15.95 17.04 -12.18
N LEU A 24 15.38 17.75 -13.16
CA LEU A 24 14.20 18.60 -12.96
C LEU A 24 12.98 17.77 -12.56
N VAL A 25 12.10 18.39 -11.77
CA VAL A 25 10.88 17.77 -11.26
C VAL A 25 9.68 18.35 -11.99
N TRP A 26 8.79 17.46 -12.43
CA TRP A 26 7.56 17.82 -13.16
C TRP A 26 6.33 17.45 -12.32
N VAL A 27 5.40 18.40 -12.16
CA VAL A 27 4.26 18.23 -11.25
C VAL A 27 2.95 18.36 -12.02
N GLY A 28 1.99 17.48 -11.69
CA GLY A 28 0.62 17.58 -12.18
C GLY A 28 0.53 17.50 -13.71
N GLN A 29 -0.05 18.52 -14.33
CA GLN A 29 -0.32 18.56 -15.76
C GLN A 29 0.95 18.52 -16.61
N GLU A 30 2.03 19.16 -16.16
CA GLU A 30 3.28 19.20 -16.91
C GLU A 30 3.89 17.80 -17.08
N ALA A 31 3.79 16.95 -16.05
CA ALA A 31 4.24 15.57 -16.13
C ALA A 31 3.40 14.76 -17.15
N ILE A 32 2.12 15.10 -17.33
CA ILE A 32 1.25 14.46 -18.31
C ILE A 32 1.61 14.90 -19.72
N ASP A 33 1.80 16.20 -19.93
CA ASP A 33 2.13 16.76 -21.25
C ASP A 33 3.45 16.20 -21.78
N LYS A 34 4.42 16.01 -20.89
CA LYS A 34 5.72 15.36 -21.17
C LYS A 34 5.64 13.83 -21.29
N GLY A 35 4.48 13.25 -21.01
CA GLY A 35 4.25 11.81 -21.13
C GLY A 35 4.84 10.99 -19.99
N LEU A 36 5.17 11.60 -18.86
CA LEU A 36 5.69 10.93 -17.65
C LEU A 36 4.56 10.36 -16.78
N ALA A 37 3.40 11.00 -16.77
CA ALA A 37 2.19 10.54 -16.10
C ALA A 37 1.04 10.38 -17.10
N ASP A 38 0.05 9.57 -16.76
CA ASP A 38 -1.12 9.34 -17.64
C ASP A 38 -2.24 10.34 -17.38
N ARG A 39 -2.48 10.68 -16.11
CA ARG A 39 -3.53 11.62 -15.69
C ARG A 39 -3.38 12.04 -14.21
N ILE A 40 -4.13 13.07 -13.82
CA ILE A 40 -4.34 13.45 -12.41
C ILE A 40 -5.42 12.54 -11.81
N GLY A 41 -5.22 12.09 -10.57
CA GLY A 41 -6.20 11.27 -9.85
C GLY A 41 -5.80 10.99 -8.40
N SER A 42 -6.68 10.27 -7.69
CA SER A 42 -6.43 9.77 -6.34
C SER A 42 -6.47 8.24 -6.31
N VAL A 43 -5.97 7.65 -5.23
CA VAL A 43 -6.04 6.19 -5.03
C VAL A 43 -7.49 5.71 -5.11
N GLN A 44 -8.44 6.47 -4.56
CA GLN A 44 -9.85 6.15 -4.59
C GLN A 44 -10.45 6.24 -6.00
N SER A 45 -10.02 7.19 -6.83
CA SER A 45 -10.52 7.27 -8.22
C SER A 45 -10.04 6.08 -9.05
N VAL A 46 -8.77 5.69 -8.90
CA VAL A 46 -8.19 4.53 -9.59
C VAL A 46 -8.82 3.22 -9.11
N ALA A 47 -9.04 3.06 -7.80
CA ALA A 47 -9.68 1.87 -7.24
C ALA A 47 -11.10 1.66 -7.78
N ARG A 48 -11.89 2.74 -7.93
CA ARG A 48 -13.24 2.63 -8.52
C ARG A 48 -13.21 2.20 -9.97
N GLU A 49 -12.29 2.74 -10.76
CA GLU A 49 -12.18 2.45 -12.19
C GLU A 49 -11.69 1.02 -12.48
N LEU A 50 -10.68 0.56 -11.75
CA LEU A 50 -10.07 -0.74 -12.01
C LEU A 50 -10.77 -1.89 -11.30
N ALA A 51 -11.30 -1.65 -10.09
CA ALA A 51 -11.80 -2.71 -9.23
C ALA A 51 -13.32 -2.70 -9.06
N ASN A 52 -14.08 -1.82 -9.72
CA ASN A 52 -15.55 -1.74 -9.62
C ASN A 52 -16.04 -1.77 -8.16
N ASN A 53 -15.46 -0.93 -7.29
CA ASN A 53 -15.68 -0.90 -5.84
C ASN A 53 -15.09 -2.09 -5.04
N GLY A 54 -14.07 -2.77 -5.56
CA GLY A 54 -13.36 -3.85 -4.88
C GLY A 54 -12.69 -3.43 -3.56
N ASN A 55 -12.46 -4.42 -2.70
CA ASN A 55 -11.90 -4.22 -1.36
C ASN A 55 -10.46 -3.69 -1.42
N GLN A 56 -10.23 -2.48 -0.91
CA GLN A 56 -8.88 -1.93 -0.73
C GLN A 56 -8.24 -2.55 0.52
N VAL A 57 -7.07 -3.18 0.35
CA VAL A 57 -6.26 -3.67 1.48
C VAL A 57 -5.17 -2.64 1.79
N ASN A 58 -5.08 -2.21 3.04
CA ASN A 58 -4.05 -1.27 3.49
C ASN A 58 -2.91 -2.03 4.20
N TYR A 59 -1.71 -1.99 3.62
CA TYR A 59 -0.49 -2.63 4.15
C TYR A 59 0.37 -1.71 5.06
N SER A 60 -0.10 -0.50 5.39
CA SER A 60 0.61 0.37 6.34
C SER A 60 0.80 -0.35 7.67
N ILE A 61 2.04 -0.40 8.15
CA ILE A 61 2.38 -0.94 9.47
C ILE A 61 1.64 -0.11 10.52
N ARG A 62 0.65 -0.71 11.20
CA ARG A 62 -0.03 -0.09 12.32
C ARG A 62 0.77 -0.36 13.59
N GLN A 63 1.13 0.70 14.31
CA GLN A 63 1.64 0.53 15.67
C GLN A 63 0.53 -0.10 16.53
N PRO A 64 0.85 -1.12 17.33
CA PRO A 64 -0.14 -1.72 18.23
C PRO A 64 -0.59 -0.65 19.23
N ARG A 65 -1.90 -0.43 19.32
CA ARG A 65 -2.45 0.47 20.32
C ARG A 65 -2.47 -0.28 21.65
N ILE A 66 -2.34 0.46 22.75
CA ILE A 66 -2.43 -0.09 24.11
C ILE A 66 -3.73 -0.89 24.30
N ILE A 67 -4.84 -0.43 23.72
CA ILE A 67 -6.12 -1.16 23.79
C ILE A 67 -6.09 -2.54 23.14
N ASP A 68 -5.22 -2.78 22.15
CA ASP A 68 -5.09 -4.07 21.45
C ASP A 68 -4.46 -5.14 22.38
N TRP A 69 -3.68 -4.74 23.40
CA TRP A 69 -3.23 -5.62 24.49
C TRP A 69 -4.37 -5.96 25.45
N PHE A 70 -5.20 -4.97 25.79
CA PHE A 70 -6.29 -5.15 26.75
C PHE A 70 -7.47 -5.95 26.21
N THR A 71 -7.69 -6.00 24.88
CA THR A 71 -8.97 -6.46 24.30
C THR A 71 -9.02 -7.91 23.82
N GLY A 72 -7.96 -8.73 23.85
CA GLY A 72 -8.20 -10.16 23.56
C GLY A 72 -7.03 -11.10 23.31
N SER A 73 -5.82 -10.64 22.98
CA SER A 73 -4.73 -11.58 22.67
C SER A 73 -4.20 -12.34 23.90
N ALA A 74 -4.34 -11.76 25.10
CA ALA A 74 -3.96 -12.43 26.35
C ALA A 74 -5.06 -13.36 26.90
N ALA A 75 -6.34 -13.07 26.63
CA ALA A 75 -7.47 -13.82 27.21
C ALA A 75 -7.58 -15.25 26.63
N SER A 76 -7.33 -15.42 25.33
CA SER A 76 -7.36 -16.73 24.67
C SER A 76 -6.24 -17.66 25.14
N VAL A 77 -5.10 -17.10 25.55
CA VAL A 77 -3.98 -17.87 26.11
C VAL A 77 -4.25 -18.29 27.55
N ILE A 78 -4.87 -17.41 28.37
CA ILE A 78 -5.21 -17.74 29.77
C ILE A 78 -6.29 -18.84 29.84
N GLN A 79 -7.30 -18.84 28.96
CA GLN A 79 -8.33 -19.89 28.98
C GLN A 79 -7.79 -21.31 28.72
N ASN A 80 -6.81 -21.45 27.83
CA ASN A 80 -6.20 -22.75 27.52
C ASN A 80 -5.28 -23.26 28.64
N LEU A 81 -4.65 -22.35 29.40
CA LEU A 81 -3.81 -22.68 30.55
C LEU A 81 -4.65 -23.00 31.81
N VAL A 82 -5.69 -22.23 32.09
CA VAL A 82 -6.56 -22.45 33.25
C VAL A 82 -7.36 -23.76 33.14
N SER A 83 -7.71 -24.19 31.92
CA SER A 83 -8.45 -25.43 31.70
C SER A 83 -7.59 -26.71 31.74
N SER A 84 -6.26 -26.60 31.58
CA SER A 84 -5.34 -27.73 31.67
C SER A 84 -4.96 -28.08 33.12
N ASP A 85 -4.85 -27.08 34.00
CA ASP A 85 -4.45 -27.30 35.40
C ASP A 85 -5.58 -27.82 36.32
N MET A 86 -6.85 -27.48 36.06
CA MET A 86 -7.98 -27.97 36.88
C MET A 86 -8.28 -29.47 36.71
N ARG A 87 -7.81 -30.11 35.63
CA ARG A 87 -8.01 -31.55 35.39
C ARG A 87 -7.03 -32.45 36.13
N LEU A 88 -5.94 -31.90 36.67
CA LEU A 88 -4.92 -32.65 37.43
C LEU A 88 -5.12 -32.61 38.95
N SER A 89 -6.02 -31.75 39.47
CA SER A 89 -6.27 -31.64 40.91
C SER A 89 -7.34 -32.60 41.47
N LEU A 90 -7.93 -33.46 40.63
CA LEU A 90 -8.99 -34.43 41.00
C LEU A 90 -8.63 -35.89 40.61
N LYS A 91 -7.35 -36.27 40.77
CA LYS A 91 -6.92 -37.67 40.80
C LYS A 91 -5.97 -37.90 41.96
#